data_AF-A0A0G1BZY0-F1
#
_entry.id   AF-A0A0G1BZY0-F1
#
_cell.length_a   1.000
_cell.length_b   1.000
_cell.length_c   1.000
_cell.angle_alpha   90.00
_cell.angle_beta   90.00
_cell.angle_gamma   90.00
#
_symmetry.space_group_name_H-M   'P 1'
#
loop_
_entity.id
_entity.type
_entity.pdbx_description
1 polymer ?
#
loop_
_entity_poly.entity_id
_entity_poly.type
_entity_poly.pdbx_seq_one_letter_code
_entity_poly.pdbx_strand_id
1 'polypeptide(L)'
;MTQPLEYSVGSSQNLREQNLRQLIETLKQADVVMLSFDLDGVIFSRYDEQGRIFDEERGNWVDPYLNSELKTLGIALDFLRITCENQGKKFIVALNTNRETEIAYLIFNSFPLSVRGHLLSSLEAGHALSYLKDGEIVSRKLTDEDPHIHAIKQNISQDMDDAYSQNLMGKRAYKPFRQGMVTFRGVSPEFVGWDEKTQIAKGPISDILTKYNYPKSPDIGIAYYPFDGGLDIYFPKFSQQSGEEALVDLASEAKLIDPNERVVQIHFGDSISDNITGHATSPKGICYDVFTIAVANSDSTLSDVATLATASTHRWGVYESIRLLEDMIQQRFEEKTTNNQSLAQLLISYLGSESPTPEDFNLKEVIKNIDLAEILALVDKIKIVQNNKGRIFLIGNGGSYDNARLTSLLLRMNGVDADVPGSGQKYLEAGLRKGHQYVFSSALEDQKLNENDLVI
;
A
#
# COMPACT_ATOMS: atom_id res chain seq x y z
N MET A 1 24.70 -9.31 33.06
CA MET A 1 25.40 -9.49 31.77
C MET A 1 24.47 -10.27 30.86
N THR A 2 23.64 -9.54 30.12
CA THR A 2 22.71 -10.11 29.12
C THR A 2 23.45 -10.14 27.80
N GLN A 3 23.61 -11.33 27.22
CA GLN A 3 24.15 -11.48 25.87
C GLN A 3 23.20 -10.82 24.87
N PRO A 4 23.70 -10.18 23.80
CA PRO A 4 22.86 -9.71 22.72
C PRO A 4 22.31 -10.92 21.94
N LEU A 5 21.01 -10.92 21.71
CA LEU A 5 20.35 -11.82 20.75
C LEU A 5 20.91 -11.52 19.36
N GLU A 6 21.72 -12.44 18.83
CA GLU A 6 22.06 -12.48 17.41
C GLU A 6 20.77 -12.82 16.63
N TYR A 7 20.12 -11.80 16.09
CA TYR A 7 19.09 -12.01 15.08
C TYR A 7 19.77 -12.52 13.81
N SER A 8 19.55 -13.80 13.50
CA SER A 8 20.03 -14.41 12.27
C SER A 8 19.23 -13.82 11.09
N VAL A 9 19.94 -13.09 10.23
CA VAL A 9 19.43 -12.49 8.98
C VAL A 9 18.84 -13.56 8.03
N GLY A 10 19.20 -14.84 8.21
CA GLY A 10 18.65 -15.96 7.43
C GLY A 10 17.24 -16.42 7.80
N SER A 11 16.65 -15.95 8.90
CA SER A 11 15.30 -16.36 9.32
C SER A 11 14.18 -15.55 8.64
N SER A 12 14.40 -14.26 8.41
CA SER A 12 13.39 -13.37 7.80
C SER A 12 13.25 -13.54 6.29
N GLN A 13 14.34 -13.84 5.57
CA GLN A 13 14.28 -14.15 4.13
C GLN A 13 13.46 -15.41 3.85
N ASN A 14 13.68 -16.49 4.62
CA ASN A 14 12.91 -17.73 4.48
C ASN A 14 11.42 -17.53 4.76
N LEU A 15 11.06 -16.70 5.74
CA LEU A 15 9.67 -16.38 6.06
C LEU A 15 8.99 -15.60 4.93
N ARG A 16 9.67 -14.59 4.35
CA ARG A 16 9.14 -13.83 3.22
C ARG A 16 8.93 -14.68 1.98
N GLU A 17 9.85 -15.60 1.67
CA GLU A 17 9.68 -16.52 0.55
C GLU A 17 8.52 -17.50 0.77
N GLN A 18 8.33 -17.98 2.00
CA GLN A 18 7.18 -18.83 2.34
C GLN A 18 5.86 -18.06 2.19
N ASN A 19 5.80 -16.83 2.72
CA ASN A 19 4.64 -15.96 2.61
C ASN A 19 4.30 -15.65 1.15
N LEU A 20 5.32 -15.40 0.31
CA LEU A 20 5.14 -15.16 -1.12
C LEU A 20 4.58 -16.38 -1.85
N ARG A 21 5.11 -17.57 -1.57
CA ARG A 21 4.58 -18.83 -2.13
C ARG A 21 3.14 -19.07 -1.70
N GLN A 22 2.82 -18.80 -0.43
CA GLN A 22 1.46 -18.90 0.07
C GLN A 22 0.52 -17.92 -0.66
N LEU A 23 0.93 -16.67 -0.84
CA LEU A 23 0.16 -15.68 -1.60
C LEU A 23 -0.11 -16.17 -3.03
N ILE A 24 0.90 -16.67 -3.75
CA ILE A 24 0.75 -17.20 -5.11
C ILE A 24 -0.25 -18.36 -5.16
N GLU A 25 -0.12 -19.34 -4.27
CA GLU A 25 -1.03 -20.49 -4.24
C GLU A 25 -2.47 -20.09 -3.87
N THR A 26 -2.63 -19.10 -3.00
CA THR A 26 -3.93 -18.57 -2.62
C THR A 26 -4.57 -17.79 -3.77
N LEU A 27 -3.80 -16.94 -4.46
CA LEU A 27 -4.25 -16.19 -5.65
C LEU A 27 -4.70 -17.12 -6.79
N LYS A 28 -4.02 -18.26 -6.99
CA LYS A 28 -4.45 -19.28 -7.96
C LYS A 28 -5.86 -19.78 -7.68
N GLN A 29 -6.20 -19.98 -6.40
CA GLN A 29 -7.47 -20.51 -5.92
C GLN A 29 -8.55 -19.44 -5.67
N ALA A 30 -8.21 -18.15 -5.80
CA ALA A 30 -9.13 -17.05 -5.58
C ALA A 30 -10.21 -16.97 -6.66
N ASP A 31 -11.47 -16.73 -6.27
CA ASP A 31 -12.54 -16.31 -7.17
C ASP A 31 -12.59 -14.78 -7.28
N VAL A 32 -12.23 -14.09 -6.20
CA VAL A 32 -12.20 -12.63 -6.10
C VAL A 32 -10.82 -12.17 -5.61
N VAL A 33 -10.23 -11.19 -6.29
CA VAL A 33 -9.04 -10.48 -5.84
C VAL A 33 -9.43 -9.06 -5.45
N MET A 34 -9.23 -8.72 -4.17
CA MET A 34 -9.49 -7.39 -3.63
C MET A 34 -8.16 -6.72 -3.26
N LEU A 35 -7.88 -5.54 -3.81
CA LEU A 35 -6.77 -4.70 -3.35
C LEU A 35 -7.31 -3.60 -2.44
N SER A 36 -6.87 -3.54 -1.19
CA SER A 36 -7.17 -2.43 -0.28
C SER A 36 -5.93 -1.56 -0.06
N PHE A 37 -6.12 -0.24 0.03
CA PHE A 37 -5.04 0.72 0.22
C PHE A 37 -5.33 1.59 1.44
N ASP A 38 -4.38 1.71 2.38
CA ASP A 38 -4.32 2.96 3.13
C ASP A 38 -3.92 4.11 2.19
N LEU A 39 -4.22 5.33 2.61
CA LEU A 39 -3.92 6.53 1.86
C LEU A 39 -2.64 7.17 2.33
N ASP A 40 -2.47 7.30 3.64
CA ASP A 40 -1.40 8.08 4.24
C ASP A 40 -0.12 7.24 4.21
N GLY A 41 0.97 7.81 3.71
CA GLY A 41 2.23 7.07 3.57
C GLY A 41 2.21 5.93 2.54
N VAL A 42 1.07 5.59 1.93
CA VAL A 42 0.95 4.58 0.86
C VAL A 42 0.68 5.25 -0.49
N ILE A 43 -0.47 5.90 -0.66
CA ILE A 43 -0.80 6.64 -1.88
C ILE A 43 -0.23 8.06 -1.82
N PHE A 44 -0.20 8.68 -0.64
CA PHE A 44 0.25 10.05 -0.44
C PHE A 44 1.49 10.11 0.44
N SER A 45 2.43 10.99 0.08
CA SER A 45 3.69 11.15 0.80
C SER A 45 3.51 11.84 2.16
N ARG A 46 2.87 13.01 2.19
CA ARG A 46 2.48 13.76 3.42
C ARG A 46 1.30 14.69 3.12
N TYR A 47 0.88 15.48 4.11
CA TYR A 47 -0.14 16.53 4.08
C TYR A 47 0.36 17.82 4.74
N ASP A 48 -0.29 18.98 4.63
CA ASP A 48 0.10 20.17 5.41
C ASP A 48 -0.74 20.26 6.67
N GLU A 49 -0.49 21.30 7.46
CA GLU A 49 -1.32 21.72 8.61
C GLU A 49 -2.81 21.91 8.28
N GLN A 50 -3.19 21.91 7.00
CA GLN A 50 -4.56 22.03 6.50
C GLN A 50 -5.06 20.71 5.90
N GLY A 51 -4.37 19.60 6.13
CA GLY A 51 -4.73 18.28 5.62
C GLY A 51 -4.68 18.18 4.08
N ARG A 52 -3.93 19.05 3.40
CA ARG A 52 -3.75 19.04 1.94
C ARG A 52 -2.48 18.29 1.55
N ILE A 53 -2.53 17.48 0.51
CA ILE A 53 -1.43 16.56 0.14
C ILE A 53 -0.13 17.32 -0.20
N PHE A 54 0.99 16.88 0.36
CA PHE A 54 2.38 17.29 0.09
C PHE A 54 3.08 16.34 -0.86
N ASP A 55 3.89 16.90 -1.75
CA ASP A 55 4.98 16.19 -2.39
C ASP A 55 6.33 16.58 -1.75
N GLU A 56 6.96 15.63 -1.06
CA GLU A 56 8.25 15.81 -0.40
C GLU A 56 9.41 16.01 -1.37
N GLU A 57 9.37 15.39 -2.55
CA GLU A 57 10.46 15.50 -3.52
C GLU A 57 10.54 16.91 -4.12
N ARG A 58 9.45 17.68 -4.04
CA ARG A 58 9.29 18.95 -4.77
C ARG A 58 8.91 20.13 -3.89
N GLY A 59 8.61 19.91 -2.62
CA GLY A 59 8.34 20.97 -1.64
C GLY A 59 7.08 21.79 -1.93
N ASN A 60 6.10 21.24 -2.65
CA ASN A 60 4.88 21.94 -3.08
C ASN A 60 3.59 21.30 -2.56
N TRP A 61 2.57 22.14 -2.37
CA TRP A 61 1.28 21.81 -1.76
C TRP A 61 0.16 21.86 -2.82
N VAL A 62 -0.60 20.76 -2.95
CA VAL A 62 -1.65 20.52 -3.95
C VAL A 62 -1.13 20.49 -5.40
N ASP A 63 -0.94 19.28 -5.90
CA ASP A 63 -0.35 19.05 -7.20
C ASP A 63 -1.40 18.76 -8.30
N PRO A 64 -1.48 19.54 -9.40
CA PRO A 64 -2.16 19.09 -10.63
C PRO A 64 -1.64 17.73 -11.16
N TYR A 65 -0.41 17.32 -10.83
CA TYR A 65 0.14 15.99 -11.13
C TYR A 65 -0.35 14.87 -10.22
N LEU A 66 -0.89 15.16 -9.02
CA LEU A 66 -1.56 14.15 -8.19
C LEU A 66 -2.69 13.48 -8.98
N ASN A 67 -3.41 14.26 -9.79
CA ASN A 67 -4.43 13.75 -10.68
C ASN A 67 -3.83 12.88 -11.81
N SER A 68 -2.67 13.27 -12.38
CA SER A 68 -2.00 12.44 -13.39
C SER A 68 -1.47 11.13 -12.83
N GLU A 69 -0.97 11.11 -11.59
CA GLU A 69 -0.46 9.90 -10.95
C GLU A 69 -1.58 9.00 -10.45
N LEU A 70 -2.65 9.55 -9.86
CA LEU A 70 -3.84 8.76 -9.55
C LEU A 70 -4.47 8.18 -10.82
N LYS A 71 -4.41 8.90 -11.96
CA LYS A 71 -4.79 8.34 -13.27
C LYS A 71 -3.88 7.19 -13.68
N THR A 72 -2.56 7.33 -13.55
CA THR A 72 -1.60 6.26 -13.85
C THR A 72 -1.83 5.03 -12.96
N LEU A 73 -2.13 5.23 -11.67
CA LEU A 73 -2.48 4.16 -10.74
C LEU A 73 -3.76 3.47 -11.18
N GLY A 74 -4.78 4.24 -11.52
CA GLY A 74 -6.00 3.73 -12.09
C GLY A 74 -5.79 2.93 -13.38
N ILE A 75 -4.85 3.33 -14.24
CA ILE A 75 -4.47 2.55 -15.44
C ILE A 75 -3.81 1.23 -15.04
N ALA A 76 -2.86 1.24 -14.10
CA ALA A 76 -2.22 0.01 -13.60
C ALA A 76 -3.24 -0.95 -12.97
N LEU A 77 -4.20 -0.44 -12.21
CA LEU A 77 -5.30 -1.22 -11.65
C LEU A 77 -6.22 -1.78 -12.74
N ASP A 78 -6.46 -1.05 -13.84
CA ASP A 78 -7.26 -1.54 -14.96
C ASP A 78 -6.58 -2.72 -15.69
N PHE A 79 -5.25 -2.70 -15.81
CA PHE A 79 -4.50 -3.85 -16.32
C PHE A 79 -4.65 -5.08 -15.43
N LEU A 80 -4.45 -4.91 -14.12
CA LEU A 80 -4.61 -6.01 -13.18
C LEU A 80 -6.05 -6.55 -13.19
N ARG A 81 -7.05 -5.67 -13.29
CA ARG A 81 -8.46 -6.03 -13.48
C ARG A 81 -8.64 -6.93 -14.71
N ILE A 82 -8.15 -6.51 -15.87
CA ILE A 82 -8.22 -7.28 -17.13
C ILE A 82 -7.54 -8.64 -16.95
N THR A 83 -6.37 -8.68 -16.32
CA THR A 83 -5.64 -9.91 -16.02
C THR A 83 -6.45 -10.86 -15.13
N CYS A 84 -7.09 -10.35 -14.07
CA CYS A 84 -7.99 -11.13 -13.21
C CYS A 84 -9.19 -11.69 -14.01
N GLU A 85 -9.86 -10.83 -14.78
CA GLU A 85 -11.05 -11.19 -15.55
C GLU A 85 -10.76 -12.23 -16.63
N ASN A 86 -9.60 -12.12 -17.31
CA ASN A 86 -9.13 -13.12 -18.27
C ASN A 86 -8.92 -14.51 -17.64
N GLN A 87 -8.83 -14.58 -16.31
CA GLN A 87 -8.75 -15.83 -15.55
C GLN A 87 -10.07 -16.25 -14.89
N GLY A 88 -11.16 -15.56 -15.22
CA GLY A 88 -12.47 -15.76 -14.63
C GLY A 88 -12.55 -15.31 -13.17
N LYS A 89 -11.65 -14.44 -12.71
CA LYS A 89 -11.66 -13.87 -11.36
C LYS A 89 -12.34 -12.50 -11.36
N LYS A 90 -13.07 -12.17 -10.30
CA LYS A 90 -13.56 -10.81 -10.06
C LYS A 90 -12.44 -9.97 -9.46
N PHE A 91 -12.47 -8.67 -9.74
CA PHE A 91 -11.50 -7.70 -9.21
C PHE A 91 -12.22 -6.59 -8.47
N ILE A 92 -11.69 -6.20 -7.31
CA ILE A 92 -12.23 -5.15 -6.47
C ILE A 92 -11.08 -4.27 -5.99
N VAL A 93 -11.32 -2.97 -5.93
CA VAL A 93 -10.39 -2.00 -5.35
C VAL A 93 -11.07 -1.37 -4.14
N ALA A 94 -10.34 -1.25 -3.04
CA ALA A 94 -10.83 -0.70 -1.80
C ALA A 94 -9.86 0.35 -1.25
N LEU A 95 -10.39 1.34 -0.54
CA LEU A 95 -9.61 2.20 0.34
C LEU A 95 -9.90 1.79 1.79
N ASN A 96 -8.89 1.66 2.64
CA ASN A 96 -9.08 1.42 4.07
C ASN A 96 -8.22 2.42 4.83
N THR A 97 -8.84 3.51 5.27
CA THR A 97 -8.09 4.70 5.70
C THR A 97 -8.74 5.42 6.86
N ASN A 98 -7.95 6.20 7.57
CA ASN A 98 -8.42 7.11 8.62
C ASN A 98 -9.00 8.41 8.05
N ARG A 99 -9.03 8.58 6.72
CA ARG A 99 -9.50 9.79 6.05
C ARG A 99 -11.02 9.85 5.90
N GLU A 100 -11.50 11.08 5.75
CA GLU A 100 -12.90 11.45 5.54
C GLU A 100 -13.39 11.11 4.12
N THR A 101 -14.71 11.07 3.97
CA THR A 101 -15.37 10.70 2.71
C THR A 101 -14.95 11.60 1.55
N GLU A 102 -14.77 12.90 1.78
CA GLU A 102 -14.38 13.88 0.75
C GLU A 102 -13.07 13.50 0.03
N ILE A 103 -12.10 12.96 0.76
CA ILE A 103 -10.83 12.50 0.18
C ILE A 103 -11.04 11.25 -0.65
N ALA A 104 -11.87 10.31 -0.17
CA ALA A 104 -12.22 9.11 -0.95
C ALA A 104 -12.95 9.47 -2.25
N TYR A 105 -13.87 10.45 -2.22
CA TYR A 105 -14.53 10.98 -3.43
C TYR A 105 -13.51 11.49 -4.44
N LEU A 106 -12.50 12.25 -3.99
CA LEU A 106 -11.48 12.81 -4.86
C LEU A 106 -10.66 11.71 -5.55
N ILE A 107 -10.32 10.64 -4.82
CA ILE A 107 -9.57 9.51 -5.37
C ILE A 107 -10.43 8.72 -6.35
N PHE A 108 -11.66 8.38 -5.97
CA PHE A 108 -12.58 7.64 -6.84
C PHE A 108 -12.78 8.38 -8.16
N ASN A 109 -12.95 9.70 -8.10
CA ASN A 109 -13.12 10.54 -9.28
C ASN A 109 -11.86 10.71 -10.13
N SER A 110 -10.70 10.30 -9.64
CA SER A 110 -9.43 10.35 -10.38
C SER A 110 -9.17 9.08 -11.19
N PHE A 111 -9.77 7.93 -10.81
CA PHE A 111 -9.56 6.65 -11.51
C PHE A 111 -10.38 6.53 -12.80
N PRO A 112 -9.99 5.67 -13.76
CA PRO A 112 -10.80 5.35 -14.93
C PRO A 112 -12.18 4.79 -14.56
N LEU A 113 -13.20 5.06 -15.39
CA LEU A 113 -14.57 4.54 -15.18
C LEU A 113 -14.62 3.01 -15.06
N SER A 114 -13.75 2.31 -15.80
CA SER A 114 -13.62 0.84 -15.76
C SER A 114 -13.19 0.30 -14.40
N VAL A 115 -12.48 1.10 -13.59
CA VAL A 115 -12.08 0.73 -12.22
C VAL A 115 -13.07 1.26 -11.19
N ARG A 116 -13.70 2.42 -11.44
CA ARG A 116 -14.63 3.05 -10.49
C ARG A 116 -15.81 2.18 -10.07
N GLY A 117 -16.33 1.37 -10.98
CA GLY A 117 -17.44 0.44 -10.67
C GLY A 117 -17.07 -0.64 -9.65
N HIS A 118 -15.79 -0.78 -9.34
CA HIS A 118 -15.22 -1.78 -8.44
C HIS A 118 -14.67 -1.16 -7.15
N LEU A 119 -14.92 0.14 -6.91
CA LEU A 119 -14.37 0.87 -5.77
C LEU A 119 -15.27 0.82 -4.54
N LEU A 120 -14.68 0.40 -3.44
CA LEU A 120 -15.23 0.41 -2.09
C LEU A 120 -14.32 1.23 -1.16
N SER A 121 -14.82 1.67 -0.01
CA SER A 121 -13.96 2.28 0.99
C SER A 121 -14.45 2.08 2.41
N SER A 122 -13.55 1.69 3.29
CA SER A 122 -13.59 1.84 4.73
C SER A 122 -12.88 3.14 5.10
N LEU A 123 -13.59 4.02 5.78
CA LEU A 123 -13.19 5.37 6.10
C LEU A 123 -13.21 5.58 7.61
N GLU A 124 -12.43 6.55 8.06
CA GLU A 124 -12.32 6.91 9.47
C GLU A 124 -12.04 5.69 10.35
N ALA A 125 -11.04 4.87 9.98
CA ALA A 125 -10.67 3.64 10.70
C ALA A 125 -11.83 2.62 10.80
N GLY A 126 -12.63 2.46 9.75
CA GLY A 126 -13.73 1.50 9.72
C GLY A 126 -15.07 2.03 10.26
N HIS A 127 -15.16 3.30 10.66
CA HIS A 127 -16.43 3.84 11.17
C HIS A 127 -17.44 4.20 10.06
N ALA A 128 -16.97 4.42 8.84
CA ALA A 128 -17.82 4.73 7.70
C ALA A 128 -17.46 3.84 6.51
N LEU A 129 -18.47 3.46 5.76
CA LEU A 129 -18.33 2.66 4.55
C LEU A 129 -18.89 3.45 3.38
N SER A 130 -18.25 3.37 2.22
CA SER A 130 -18.82 3.88 0.98
C SER A 130 -18.50 3.01 -0.22
N TYR A 131 -19.38 3.09 -1.22
CA TYR A 131 -19.24 2.41 -2.51
C TYR A 131 -19.96 3.20 -3.60
N LEU A 132 -19.63 2.93 -4.85
CA LEU A 132 -20.32 3.53 -5.99
C LEU A 132 -21.57 2.74 -6.37
N LYS A 133 -22.71 3.41 -6.50
CA LYS A 133 -23.98 2.84 -6.98
C LYS A 133 -24.61 3.79 -7.99
N ASP A 134 -24.87 3.30 -9.20
CA ASP A 134 -25.51 4.09 -10.27
C ASP A 134 -24.79 5.42 -10.58
N GLY A 135 -23.46 5.46 -10.41
CA GLY A 135 -22.64 6.65 -10.62
C GLY A 135 -22.58 7.62 -9.43
N GLU A 136 -23.28 7.33 -8.34
CA GLU A 136 -23.26 8.12 -7.10
C GLU A 136 -22.58 7.33 -5.98
N ILE A 137 -21.76 7.99 -5.15
CA ILE A 137 -21.20 7.30 -3.98
C ILE A 137 -22.24 7.29 -2.88
N VAL A 138 -22.58 6.08 -2.44
CA VAL A 138 -23.41 5.82 -1.28
C VAL A 138 -22.48 5.65 -0.10
N SER A 139 -22.67 6.47 0.94
CA SER A 139 -21.93 6.34 2.21
C SER A 139 -22.88 6.03 3.36
N ARG A 140 -22.45 5.17 4.27
CA ARG A 140 -23.16 4.87 5.52
C ARG A 140 -22.19 4.83 6.69
N LYS A 141 -22.68 5.21 7.86
CA LYS A 141 -21.99 5.01 9.13
C LYS A 141 -22.21 3.58 9.59
N LEU A 142 -21.16 2.94 10.09
CA LEU A 142 -21.37 1.80 10.98
C LEU A 142 -21.87 2.36 12.31
N THR A 143 -23.07 1.94 12.70
CA THR A 143 -23.69 2.42 13.93
C THR A 143 -23.06 1.73 15.12
N ASP A 144 -22.68 2.52 16.12
CA ASP A 144 -22.47 1.96 17.44
C ASP A 144 -23.84 1.71 18.09
N GLU A 145 -24.20 0.45 18.22
CA GLU A 145 -25.44 0.05 18.89
C GLU A 145 -25.35 0.23 20.41
N ASP A 146 -24.18 0.50 20.97
CA ASP A 146 -24.01 0.79 22.39
C ASP A 146 -24.49 2.22 22.73
N PRO A 147 -25.61 2.37 23.47
CA PRO A 147 -26.14 3.69 23.84
C PRO A 147 -25.17 4.49 24.72
N HIS A 148 -24.30 3.81 25.47
CA HIS A 148 -23.30 4.45 26.31
C HIS A 148 -22.23 5.15 25.47
N ILE A 149 -21.66 4.44 24.49
CA ILE A 149 -20.65 4.98 23.58
C ILE A 149 -21.25 6.11 22.74
N HIS A 150 -22.49 5.95 22.29
CA HIS A 150 -23.21 7.00 21.58
C HIS A 150 -23.31 8.30 22.39
N ALA A 151 -23.70 8.20 23.67
CA ALA A 151 -23.80 9.35 24.56
C ALA A 151 -22.42 9.99 24.82
N ILE A 152 -21.38 9.17 25.06
CA ILE A 152 -20.01 9.67 25.25
C ILE A 152 -19.55 10.44 24.01
N LYS A 153 -19.73 9.88 22.81
CA LYS A 153 -19.33 10.52 21.55
C LYS A 153 -20.01 11.88 21.34
N GLN A 154 -21.32 11.96 21.60
CA GLN A 154 -22.06 13.23 21.51
C GLN A 154 -21.53 14.27 22.50
N ASN A 155 -21.31 13.87 23.75
CA ASN A 155 -20.84 14.79 24.79
C ASN A 155 -19.40 15.27 24.53
N ILE A 156 -18.50 14.38 24.10
CA ILE A 156 -17.14 14.74 23.69
C ILE A 156 -17.19 15.68 22.48
N SER A 157 -18.01 15.40 21.46
CA SER A 157 -18.14 16.30 20.31
C SER A 157 -18.58 17.69 20.74
N GLN A 158 -19.55 17.80 21.64
CA GLN A 158 -20.02 19.09 22.14
C GLN A 158 -18.94 19.83 22.93
N ASP A 159 -18.27 19.18 23.88
CA ASP A 159 -17.19 19.79 24.65
C ASP A 159 -16.03 20.27 23.75
N MET A 160 -15.72 19.50 22.71
CA MET A 160 -14.69 19.86 21.74
C MET A 160 -15.13 21.00 20.83
N ASP A 161 -16.40 21.05 20.42
CA ASP A 161 -16.96 22.16 19.65
C ASP A 161 -16.97 23.47 20.46
N ASP A 162 -17.20 23.39 21.76
CA ASP A 162 -17.10 24.53 22.68
C ASP A 162 -15.65 25.03 22.78
N ALA A 163 -14.69 24.12 22.94
CA ALA A 163 -13.26 24.46 22.97
C ALA A 163 -12.77 25.07 21.64
N TYR A 164 -13.26 24.55 20.52
CA TYR A 164 -13.00 25.09 19.19
C TYR A 164 -13.58 26.50 19.02
N SER A 165 -14.83 26.70 19.43
CA SER A 165 -15.52 28.01 19.35
C SER A 165 -14.87 29.09 20.22
N GLN A 166 -14.23 28.68 21.32
CA GLN A 166 -13.45 29.55 22.20
C GLN A 166 -12.01 29.78 21.71
N ASN A 167 -11.64 29.23 20.54
CA ASN A 167 -10.30 29.33 19.96
C ASN A 167 -9.18 28.76 20.86
N LEU A 168 -9.52 27.79 21.72
CA LEU A 168 -8.56 27.15 22.63
C LEU A 168 -7.62 26.19 21.89
N MET A 169 -8.05 25.66 20.75
CA MET A 169 -7.27 24.72 19.93
C MET A 169 -6.19 25.40 19.10
N GLY A 170 -6.18 26.73 19.03
CA GLY A 170 -5.25 27.52 18.21
C GLY A 170 -5.92 28.08 16.95
N LYS A 171 -5.36 29.20 16.45
CA LYS A 171 -5.96 30.00 15.37
C LYS A 171 -6.04 29.32 14.01
N ARG A 172 -5.31 28.23 13.81
CA ARG A 172 -5.28 27.44 12.57
C ARG A 172 -6.19 26.22 12.62
N ALA A 173 -6.81 25.96 13.78
CA ALA A 173 -7.65 24.79 13.95
C ALA A 173 -8.84 24.85 12.98
N TYR A 174 -9.23 23.70 12.44
CA TYR A 174 -10.50 23.52 11.72
C TYR A 174 -11.05 22.11 11.95
N LYS A 175 -12.36 21.95 11.71
CA LYS A 175 -13.09 20.69 11.89
C LYS A 175 -13.48 20.12 10.52
N PRO A 176 -12.83 19.06 10.01
CA PRO A 176 -13.27 18.38 8.79
C PRO A 176 -14.60 17.66 9.01
N PHE A 177 -15.32 17.39 7.92
CA PHE A 177 -16.55 16.61 7.99
C PHE A 177 -16.22 15.13 8.19
N ARG A 178 -16.39 14.65 9.42
CA ARG A 178 -16.22 13.25 9.79
C ARG A 178 -17.43 12.74 10.55
N GLN A 179 -17.73 11.47 10.35
CA GLN A 179 -18.97 10.84 10.74
C GLN A 179 -18.80 9.89 11.94
N GLY A 180 -17.66 9.24 12.01
CA GLY A 180 -17.21 8.20 12.92
C GLY A 180 -16.33 8.69 14.06
N MET A 181 -15.46 9.67 13.81
CA MET A 181 -14.52 10.23 14.77
C MET A 181 -14.85 11.68 15.14
N VAL A 182 -14.34 12.15 16.29
CA VAL A 182 -14.27 13.58 16.60
C VAL A 182 -12.89 14.06 16.20
N THR A 183 -12.82 14.82 15.12
CA THR A 183 -11.57 15.17 14.47
C THR A 183 -11.40 16.68 14.32
N PHE A 184 -10.17 17.13 14.56
CA PHE A 184 -9.70 18.48 14.27
C PHE A 184 -8.33 18.41 13.58
N ARG A 185 -7.97 19.48 12.87
CA ARG A 185 -6.70 19.63 12.16
C ARG A 185 -6.15 21.03 12.41
N GLY A 186 -4.85 21.25 12.26
CA GLY A 186 -4.21 22.52 12.62
C GLY A 186 -4.27 22.84 14.12
N VAL A 187 -4.45 21.83 14.97
CA VAL A 187 -4.53 21.97 16.43
C VAL A 187 -3.13 22.18 17.01
N SER A 188 -3.01 23.21 17.86
CA SER A 188 -1.75 23.55 18.51
C SER A 188 -1.24 22.40 19.40
N PRO A 189 0.08 22.10 19.37
CA PRO A 189 0.67 21.12 20.28
C PRO A 189 0.45 21.45 21.76
N GLU A 190 0.32 22.74 22.10
CA GLU A 190 0.07 23.22 23.46
C GLU A 190 -1.31 22.80 23.99
N PHE A 191 -2.33 22.80 23.13
CA PHE A 191 -3.68 22.33 23.50
C PHE A 191 -3.70 20.83 23.78
N VAL A 192 -2.92 20.04 23.04
CA VAL A 192 -2.90 18.58 23.17
C VAL A 192 -1.94 18.11 24.27
N GLY A 193 -0.75 18.71 24.35
CA GLY A 193 0.32 18.28 25.25
C GLY A 193 0.69 16.81 25.04
N TRP A 194 0.93 16.41 23.79
CA TRP A 194 1.14 15.01 23.40
C TRP A 194 2.45 14.44 23.97
N ASP A 195 2.36 13.33 24.70
CA ASP A 195 3.52 12.54 25.11
C ASP A 195 3.76 11.40 24.12
N GLU A 196 4.78 11.52 23.26
CA GLU A 196 5.11 10.53 22.25
C GLU A 196 5.45 9.15 22.83
N LYS A 197 5.98 9.08 24.06
CA LYS A 197 6.39 7.81 24.68
C LYS A 197 5.20 7.04 25.22
N THR A 198 4.26 7.75 25.84
CA THR A 198 3.09 7.11 26.45
C THR A 198 1.86 7.15 25.54
N GLN A 199 1.90 7.90 24.44
CA GLN A 199 0.76 8.21 23.57
C GLN A 199 -0.45 8.75 24.35
N ILE A 200 -0.16 9.63 25.31
CA ILE A 200 -1.17 10.23 26.18
C ILE A 200 -1.13 11.75 26.03
N ALA A 201 -2.30 12.36 25.87
CA ALA A 201 -2.47 13.80 25.86
C ALA A 201 -2.50 14.34 27.30
N LYS A 202 -1.73 15.41 27.55
CA LYS A 202 -1.55 16.03 28.88
C LYS A 202 -1.89 17.51 28.92
N GLY A 203 -2.25 18.11 27.78
CA GLY A 203 -2.64 19.52 27.67
C GLY A 203 -4.10 19.76 28.07
N PRO A 204 -4.64 20.96 27.79
CA PRO A 204 -6.05 21.32 28.01
C PRO A 204 -7.08 20.29 27.51
N ILE A 205 -6.77 19.54 26.44
CA ILE A 205 -7.63 18.43 26.00
C ILE A 205 -7.82 17.34 27.06
N SER A 206 -6.81 17.11 27.91
CA SER A 206 -6.91 16.13 28.99
C SER A 206 -8.01 16.54 29.97
N ASP A 207 -8.14 17.83 30.30
CA ASP A 207 -9.19 18.31 31.21
C ASP A 207 -10.59 18.08 30.66
N ILE A 208 -10.75 18.15 29.33
CA ILE A 208 -11.99 17.79 28.63
C ILE A 208 -12.24 16.29 28.74
N LEU A 209 -11.24 15.48 28.39
CA LEU A 209 -11.40 14.03 28.26
C LEU A 209 -11.44 13.28 29.60
N THR A 210 -10.87 13.83 30.67
CA THR A 210 -10.93 13.22 32.02
C THR A 210 -12.36 13.14 32.56
N LYS A 211 -13.28 14.02 32.12
CA LYS A 211 -14.72 13.89 32.41
C LYS A 211 -15.31 12.55 31.94
N TYR A 212 -14.68 11.95 30.92
CA TYR A 212 -15.05 10.69 30.29
C TYR A 212 -14.05 9.56 30.64
N ASN A 213 -13.34 9.69 31.77
CA ASN A 213 -12.41 8.70 32.31
C ASN A 213 -11.15 8.45 31.46
N TYR A 214 -10.81 9.32 30.51
CA TYR A 214 -9.50 9.29 29.83
C TYR A 214 -8.35 9.59 30.82
N PRO A 215 -7.17 8.92 30.74
CA PRO A 215 -6.76 7.89 29.76
C PRO A 215 -7.07 6.45 30.15
N LYS A 216 -7.88 6.23 31.20
CA LYS A 216 -8.19 4.88 31.71
C LYS A 216 -9.37 4.22 31.00
N SER A 217 -10.14 4.99 30.24
CA SER A 217 -11.30 4.50 29.50
C SER A 217 -10.84 3.59 28.36
N PRO A 218 -11.33 2.33 28.26
CA PRO A 218 -11.09 1.49 27.10
C PRO A 218 -11.88 1.96 25.87
N ASP A 219 -12.85 2.86 26.06
CA ASP A 219 -13.81 3.28 25.06
C ASP A 219 -13.37 4.52 24.27
N ILE A 220 -12.26 5.14 24.68
CA ILE A 220 -11.77 6.40 24.11
C ILE A 220 -10.30 6.25 23.76
N GLY A 221 -10.02 6.30 22.47
CA GLY A 221 -8.69 6.47 21.91
C GLY A 221 -8.45 7.91 21.47
N ILE A 222 -7.18 8.31 21.47
CA ILE A 222 -6.74 9.59 20.94
C ILE A 222 -5.48 9.38 20.12
N ALA A 223 -5.44 9.96 18.93
CA ALA A 223 -4.26 10.06 18.10
C ALA A 223 -3.98 11.54 17.83
N TYR A 224 -2.73 11.95 18.03
CA TYR A 224 -2.26 13.26 17.64
C TYR A 224 -1.11 13.13 16.65
N TYR A 225 -1.21 13.89 15.57
CA TYR A 225 -0.25 13.98 14.48
C TYR A 225 0.38 15.38 14.54
N PRO A 226 1.55 15.55 15.18
CA PRO A 226 2.14 16.87 15.41
C PRO A 226 2.44 17.63 14.12
N PHE A 227 2.62 16.91 13.02
CA PHE A 227 3.09 17.45 11.76
C PHE A 227 2.01 18.28 11.02
N ASP A 228 0.73 17.87 11.09
CA ASP A 228 -0.41 18.62 10.54
C ASP A 228 -1.33 19.18 11.63
N GLY A 229 -0.95 19.03 12.90
CA GLY A 229 -1.80 19.33 14.04
C GLY A 229 -3.09 18.51 14.03
N GLY A 230 -3.07 17.32 13.45
CA GLY A 230 -4.21 16.42 13.40
C GLY A 230 -4.51 15.83 14.76
N LEU A 231 -5.75 15.97 15.21
CA LEU A 231 -6.26 15.41 16.45
C LEU A 231 -7.47 14.56 16.11
N ASP A 232 -7.36 13.25 16.33
CA ASP A 232 -8.44 12.29 16.14
C ASP A 232 -8.79 11.65 17.49
N ILE A 233 -10.04 11.84 17.94
CA ILE A 233 -10.62 11.10 19.06
C ILE A 233 -11.49 10.00 18.47
N TYR A 234 -11.11 8.75 18.75
CA TYR A 234 -11.69 7.55 18.16
C TYR A 234 -12.23 6.59 19.22
N PHE A 235 -13.12 5.70 18.79
CA PHE A 235 -13.82 4.77 19.66
C PHE A 235 -13.34 3.35 19.31
N PRO A 236 -12.54 2.68 20.16
CA PRO A 236 -11.74 1.49 19.80
C PRO A 236 -12.50 0.25 19.31
N LYS A 237 -13.83 0.30 19.23
CA LYS A 237 -14.66 -0.71 18.58
C LYS A 237 -14.32 -0.90 17.11
N PHE A 238 -13.92 0.17 16.43
CA PHE A 238 -13.53 0.14 15.02
C PHE A 238 -12.02 0.41 14.87
N SER A 239 -11.42 -0.33 13.95
CA SER A 239 -10.03 -0.27 13.54
C SER A 239 -9.91 -0.50 12.03
N GLN A 240 -8.74 -0.21 11.46
CA GLN A 240 -8.44 -0.60 10.07
C GLN A 240 -8.67 -2.10 9.84
N GLN A 241 -8.33 -2.96 10.81
CA GLN A 241 -8.61 -4.41 10.72
C GLN A 241 -10.12 -4.69 10.59
N SER A 242 -10.96 -4.12 11.45
CA SER A 242 -12.41 -4.26 11.31
C SER A 242 -12.95 -3.61 10.03
N GLY A 243 -12.23 -2.61 9.50
CA GLY A 243 -12.50 -1.97 8.22
C GLY A 243 -12.35 -2.93 7.05
N GLU A 244 -11.33 -3.80 7.06
CA GLU A 244 -11.15 -4.81 6.02
C GLU A 244 -12.25 -5.88 6.04
N GLU A 245 -12.63 -6.35 7.23
CA GLU A 245 -13.78 -7.22 7.40
C GLU A 245 -15.06 -6.59 6.84
N ALA A 246 -15.28 -5.31 7.16
CA ALA A 246 -16.44 -4.56 6.71
C ALA A 246 -16.44 -4.31 5.19
N LEU A 247 -15.26 -4.22 4.56
CA LEU A 247 -15.13 -4.10 3.11
C LEU A 247 -15.56 -5.36 2.37
N VAL A 248 -15.26 -6.55 2.90
CA VAL A 248 -15.74 -7.83 2.35
C VAL A 248 -17.26 -7.92 2.44
N ASP A 249 -17.84 -7.53 3.58
CA ASP A 249 -19.28 -7.50 3.76
C ASP A 249 -19.97 -6.49 2.84
N LEU A 250 -19.36 -5.32 2.65
CA LEU A 250 -19.85 -4.27 1.75
C LEU A 250 -19.81 -4.72 0.29
N ALA A 251 -18.73 -5.40 -0.12
CA ALA A 251 -18.59 -5.95 -1.46
C ALA A 251 -19.72 -6.94 -1.77
N SER A 252 -20.12 -7.76 -0.81
CA SER A 252 -21.26 -8.66 -0.95
C SER A 252 -22.60 -7.91 -1.06
N GLU A 253 -22.81 -6.83 -0.30
CA GLU A 253 -24.03 -6.00 -0.44
C GLU A 253 -24.13 -5.32 -1.79
N ALA A 254 -22.99 -4.85 -2.29
CA ALA A 254 -22.85 -4.29 -3.61
C ALA A 254 -22.97 -5.36 -4.72
N LYS A 255 -23.15 -6.64 -4.36
CA LYS A 255 -23.23 -7.80 -5.26
C LYS A 255 -21.97 -7.99 -6.11
N LEU A 256 -20.83 -7.55 -5.58
CA LEU A 256 -19.51 -7.79 -6.17
C LEU A 256 -18.95 -9.15 -5.75
N ILE A 257 -19.41 -9.71 -4.61
CA ILE A 257 -18.98 -11.01 -4.08
C ILE A 257 -20.20 -11.86 -3.72
N ASP A 258 -20.17 -13.12 -4.15
CA ASP A 258 -21.14 -14.14 -3.77
C ASP A 258 -20.64 -14.92 -2.52
N PRO A 259 -21.53 -15.38 -1.62
CA PRO A 259 -21.12 -16.03 -0.36
C PRO A 259 -20.25 -17.30 -0.50
N ASN A 260 -20.27 -17.96 -1.65
CA ASN A 260 -19.50 -19.16 -1.91
C ASN A 260 -18.14 -18.88 -2.58
N GLU A 261 -17.84 -17.62 -2.89
CA GLU A 261 -16.59 -17.24 -3.53
C GLU A 261 -15.47 -17.11 -2.52
N ARG A 262 -14.29 -17.59 -2.89
CA ARG A 262 -13.08 -17.38 -2.10
C ARG A 262 -12.47 -16.03 -2.44
N VAL A 263 -12.37 -15.17 -1.43
CA VAL A 263 -11.80 -13.83 -1.56
C VAL A 263 -10.33 -13.86 -1.13
N VAL A 264 -9.45 -13.31 -1.96
CA VAL A 264 -8.09 -12.97 -1.56
C VAL A 264 -7.95 -11.47 -1.53
N GLN A 265 -7.68 -10.95 -0.36
CA GLN A 265 -7.49 -9.55 -0.11
C GLN A 265 -6.01 -9.23 0.10
N ILE A 266 -5.54 -8.16 -0.53
CA ILE A 266 -4.17 -7.68 -0.41
C ILE A 266 -4.23 -6.22 0.03
N HIS A 267 -3.81 -5.97 1.26
CA HIS A 267 -3.79 -4.65 1.87
C HIS A 267 -2.42 -3.99 1.73
N PHE A 268 -2.39 -2.72 1.31
CA PHE A 268 -1.19 -1.90 1.24
C PHE A 268 -1.15 -0.92 2.42
N GLY A 269 -0.08 -0.98 3.21
CA GLY A 269 0.07 -0.20 4.44
C GLY A 269 1.49 0.34 4.66
N ASP A 270 1.62 1.34 5.52
CA ASP A 270 2.90 1.95 5.89
C ASP A 270 3.20 1.83 7.40
N SER A 271 2.23 1.43 8.22
CA SER A 271 2.38 1.39 9.67
C SER A 271 1.92 0.07 10.27
N ILE A 272 2.34 -0.23 11.51
CA ILE A 272 1.96 -1.49 12.18
C ILE A 272 0.44 -1.68 12.33
N SER A 273 -0.37 -0.61 12.31
CA SER A 273 -1.84 -0.73 12.32
C SER A 273 -2.40 -1.36 11.04
N ASP A 274 -1.61 -1.36 9.96
CA ASP A 274 -1.92 -1.98 8.68
C ASP A 274 -1.50 -3.46 8.60
N ASN A 275 -0.88 -4.01 9.65
CA ASN A 275 -0.50 -5.43 9.67
C ASN A 275 -1.72 -6.34 9.85
N ILE A 276 -2.43 -6.56 8.75
CA ILE A 276 -3.65 -7.32 8.64
C ILE A 276 -3.36 -8.54 7.77
N THR A 277 -2.94 -9.65 8.39
CA THR A 277 -2.63 -10.90 7.68
C THR A 277 -3.32 -12.07 8.35
N GLY A 278 -3.95 -12.95 7.56
CA GLY A 278 -4.58 -14.17 8.09
C GLY A 278 -5.70 -14.72 7.23
N HIS A 279 -6.42 -15.68 7.80
CA HIS A 279 -7.63 -16.26 7.24
C HIS A 279 -8.81 -15.96 8.16
N ALA A 280 -9.90 -15.47 7.61
CA ALA A 280 -11.08 -15.09 8.38
C ALA A 280 -12.38 -15.34 7.62
N THR A 281 -13.48 -15.25 8.35
CA THR A 281 -14.83 -15.34 7.80
C THR A 281 -15.60 -14.12 8.24
N SER A 282 -16.15 -13.38 7.28
CA SER A 282 -16.95 -12.18 7.59
C SER A 282 -18.26 -12.56 8.33
N PRO A 283 -18.93 -11.63 9.00
CA PRO A 283 -20.25 -11.85 9.60
C PRO A 283 -21.30 -12.44 8.64
N LYS A 284 -21.14 -12.27 7.32
CA LYS A 284 -22.00 -12.85 6.29
C LYS A 284 -21.59 -14.24 5.82
N GLY A 285 -20.58 -14.83 6.44
CA GLY A 285 -20.09 -16.17 6.12
C GLY A 285 -19.13 -16.22 4.93
N ILE A 286 -18.56 -15.09 4.50
CA ILE A 286 -17.63 -15.04 3.37
C ILE A 286 -16.23 -15.35 3.87
N CYS A 287 -15.64 -16.43 3.36
CA CYS A 287 -14.27 -16.79 3.66
C CYS A 287 -13.30 -15.93 2.85
N TYR A 288 -12.34 -15.32 3.53
CA TYR A 288 -11.32 -14.51 2.89
C TYR A 288 -9.94 -14.73 3.52
N ASP A 289 -8.92 -14.68 2.66
CA ASP A 289 -7.51 -14.64 3.04
C ASP A 289 -7.01 -13.20 2.86
N VAL A 290 -6.33 -12.64 3.84
CA VAL A 290 -5.78 -11.27 3.79
C VAL A 290 -4.27 -11.30 3.93
N PHE A 291 -3.58 -10.52 3.09
CA PHE A 291 -2.13 -10.37 3.06
C PHE A 291 -1.76 -8.89 3.08
N THR A 292 -0.76 -8.52 3.88
CA THR A 292 -0.24 -7.15 3.88
C THR A 292 0.99 -6.99 2.99
N ILE A 293 1.00 -5.95 2.16
CA ILE A 293 2.18 -5.43 1.47
C ILE A 293 2.57 -4.11 2.14
N ALA A 294 3.75 -4.09 2.76
CA ALA A 294 4.32 -2.89 3.37
C ALA A 294 4.99 -2.03 2.30
N VAL A 295 4.67 -0.75 2.18
CA VAL A 295 5.41 0.16 1.27
C VAL A 295 6.81 0.48 1.83
N ALA A 296 7.77 0.89 1.00
CA ALA A 296 9.18 0.96 1.41
C ALA A 296 9.47 2.00 2.52
N ASN A 297 8.62 3.02 2.67
CA ASN A 297 8.69 4.01 3.75
C ASN A 297 7.98 3.55 5.03
N SER A 298 7.53 2.29 5.08
CA SER A 298 6.86 1.76 6.25
C SER A 298 7.74 1.70 7.48
N ASP A 299 7.12 1.69 8.66
CA ASP A 299 7.85 1.40 9.89
C ASP A 299 8.50 0.00 9.82
N SER A 300 9.66 -0.14 10.47
CA SER A 300 10.44 -1.38 10.39
C SER A 300 9.67 -2.60 10.93
N THR A 301 8.75 -2.36 11.87
CA THR A 301 7.95 -3.44 12.47
C THR A 301 6.99 -4.02 11.45
N LEU A 302 6.28 -3.18 10.69
CA LEU A 302 5.41 -3.62 9.60
C LEU A 302 6.21 -4.33 8.52
N SER A 303 7.32 -3.74 8.08
CA SER A 303 8.20 -4.32 7.06
C SER A 303 8.68 -5.74 7.42
N ASP A 304 8.90 -6.02 8.71
CA ASP A 304 9.38 -7.32 9.18
C ASP A 304 8.29 -8.40 9.20
N VAL A 305 7.03 -8.01 9.37
CA VAL A 305 5.90 -8.94 9.53
C VAL A 305 5.00 -9.05 8.29
N ALA A 306 5.07 -8.07 7.37
CA ALA A 306 4.28 -8.08 6.16
C ALA A 306 4.63 -9.24 5.21
N THR A 307 3.67 -9.63 4.38
CA THR A 307 3.82 -10.68 3.36
C THR A 307 4.91 -10.29 2.35
N LEU A 308 4.89 -9.03 1.94
CA LEU A 308 5.87 -8.41 1.06
C LEU A 308 6.19 -7.01 1.60
N ALA A 309 7.42 -6.53 1.37
CA ALA A 309 7.78 -5.14 1.54
C ALA A 309 8.29 -4.59 0.20
N THR A 310 7.72 -3.47 -0.27
CA THR A 310 8.08 -2.87 -1.54
C THR A 310 9.47 -2.26 -1.48
N ALA A 311 10.11 -2.10 -2.65
CA ALA A 311 11.43 -1.50 -2.74
C ALA A 311 11.39 0.02 -2.75
N SER A 312 10.33 0.53 -3.36
CA SER A 312 10.10 1.93 -3.63
C SER A 312 9.07 2.55 -2.68
N THR A 313 9.25 3.82 -2.36
CA THR A 313 8.38 4.55 -1.42
C THR A 313 7.00 4.79 -2.01
N HIS A 314 6.00 4.84 -1.12
CA HIS A 314 4.64 5.28 -1.43
C HIS A 314 4.11 4.66 -2.75
N ARG A 315 3.89 5.53 -3.75
CA ARG A 315 3.28 5.29 -5.06
C ARG A 315 4.06 4.32 -5.93
N TRP A 316 5.38 4.45 -6.01
CA TRP A 316 6.23 3.58 -6.85
C TRP A 316 6.25 2.14 -6.33
N GLY A 317 6.25 1.96 -5.01
CA GLY A 317 6.10 0.65 -4.39
C GLY A 317 4.76 -0.02 -4.70
N VAL A 318 3.68 0.78 -4.72
CA VAL A 318 2.36 0.30 -5.13
C VAL A 318 2.37 -0.16 -6.60
N TYR A 319 2.95 0.60 -7.52
CA TYR A 319 3.06 0.19 -8.93
C TYR A 319 3.87 -1.09 -9.13
N GLU A 320 5.03 -1.18 -8.45
CA GLU A 320 5.88 -2.37 -8.46
C GLU A 320 5.09 -3.62 -8.03
N SER A 321 4.32 -3.48 -6.96
CA SER A 321 3.52 -4.56 -6.40
C SER A 321 2.36 -4.95 -7.31
N ILE A 322 1.65 -3.99 -7.91
CA ILE A 322 0.58 -4.29 -8.87
C ILE A 322 1.10 -5.11 -10.04
N ARG A 323 2.29 -4.77 -10.58
CA ARG A 323 2.94 -5.55 -11.64
C ARG A 323 3.34 -6.94 -11.18
N LEU A 324 3.92 -7.06 -9.99
CA LEU A 324 4.27 -8.37 -9.43
C LEU A 324 3.03 -9.26 -9.25
N LEU A 325 1.92 -8.69 -8.77
CA LEU A 325 0.65 -9.41 -8.64
C LEU A 325 0.08 -9.81 -10.00
N GLU A 326 0.20 -8.95 -11.01
CA GLU A 326 -0.17 -9.27 -12.38
C GLU A 326 0.59 -10.51 -12.87
N ASP A 327 1.92 -10.53 -12.72
CA ASP A 327 2.77 -11.66 -13.11
C ASP A 327 2.38 -12.94 -12.35
N MET A 328 2.17 -12.85 -11.03
CA MET A 328 1.76 -13.99 -10.19
C MET A 328 0.43 -14.59 -10.63
N ILE A 329 -0.53 -13.73 -11.00
CA ILE A 329 -1.82 -14.17 -11.52
C ILE A 329 -1.60 -14.80 -12.89
N GLN A 330 -0.89 -14.13 -13.81
CA GLN A 330 -0.64 -14.60 -15.19
C GLN A 330 0.06 -15.95 -15.30
N GLN A 331 0.84 -16.39 -14.31
CA GLN A 331 1.49 -17.72 -14.28
C GLN A 331 0.50 -18.91 -14.42
N ARG A 332 -0.81 -18.68 -14.38
CA ARG A 332 -1.86 -19.67 -14.76
C ARG A 332 -1.94 -19.96 -16.27
N PHE A 333 -1.50 -19.04 -17.14
CA PHE A 333 -1.69 -19.14 -18.60
C PHE A 333 -0.62 -19.98 -19.32
N GLU A 334 0.57 -20.16 -18.73
CA GLU A 334 1.61 -21.00 -19.36
C GLU A 334 1.21 -22.48 -19.44
N GLU A 335 0.22 -22.94 -18.66
CA GLU A 335 -0.26 -24.32 -18.73
C GLU A 335 -1.49 -24.54 -19.63
N LYS A 336 -2.27 -23.51 -19.97
CA LYS A 336 -3.48 -23.66 -20.81
C LYS A 336 -3.88 -22.36 -21.52
N THR A 337 -3.40 -22.11 -22.74
CA THR A 337 -4.27 -21.84 -23.92
C THR A 337 -3.49 -21.53 -25.19
N THR A 338 -3.74 -22.36 -26.20
CA THR A 338 -3.72 -22.01 -27.62
C THR A 338 -5.02 -21.26 -27.96
N ASN A 339 -5.02 -19.93 -28.01
CA ASN A 339 -5.99 -19.20 -28.85
C ASN A 339 -5.55 -17.78 -29.21
N ASN A 340 -5.78 -17.43 -30.47
CA ASN A 340 -5.12 -16.39 -31.25
C ASN A 340 -5.66 -14.97 -31.05
N GLN A 341 -5.12 -14.26 -30.06
CA GLN A 341 -4.59 -12.91 -30.27
C GLN A 341 -3.27 -12.89 -29.53
N SER A 342 -2.14 -12.76 -30.24
CA SER A 342 -0.85 -12.86 -29.56
C SER A 342 -0.75 -11.71 -28.58
N LEU A 343 -0.34 -11.99 -27.34
CA LEU A 343 0.06 -11.00 -26.34
C LEU A 343 0.95 -9.91 -26.97
N ALA A 344 1.75 -10.27 -27.98
CA ALA A 344 2.50 -9.33 -28.80
C ALA A 344 1.64 -8.26 -29.50
N GLN A 345 0.47 -8.56 -30.05
CA GLN A 345 -0.44 -7.55 -30.64
C GLN A 345 -1.01 -6.59 -29.59
N LEU A 346 -1.32 -7.11 -28.39
CA LEU A 346 -1.81 -6.30 -27.28
C LEU A 346 -0.70 -5.43 -26.67
N LEU A 347 0.51 -5.96 -26.54
CA LEU A 347 1.69 -5.20 -26.14
C LEU A 347 2.01 -4.13 -27.19
N ILE A 348 1.94 -4.45 -28.49
CA ILE A 348 2.18 -3.49 -29.57
C ILE A 348 1.24 -2.29 -29.50
N SER A 349 -0.04 -2.41 -29.11
CA SER A 349 -0.93 -1.25 -29.00
C SER A 349 -0.56 -0.30 -27.85
N TYR A 350 0.16 -0.78 -26.83
CA TYR A 350 0.61 -0.01 -25.67
C TYR A 350 1.97 0.69 -25.84
N LEU A 351 2.74 0.33 -26.87
CA LEU A 351 4.11 0.79 -27.05
C LEU A 351 4.23 2.08 -27.89
N GLY A 352 3.13 2.81 -28.08
CA GLY A 352 3.10 4.11 -28.77
C GLY A 352 1.90 4.25 -29.71
N SER A 353 1.57 5.48 -30.09
CA SER A 353 0.41 5.78 -30.94
C SER A 353 0.46 5.01 -32.28
N GLU A 354 -0.70 4.78 -32.89
CA GLU A 354 -0.76 4.18 -34.23
C GLU A 354 -0.19 5.13 -35.31
N SER A 355 -0.11 6.42 -35.01
CA SER A 355 0.42 7.48 -35.88
C SER A 355 1.41 8.35 -35.10
N PRO A 356 2.64 7.87 -34.83
CA PRO A 356 3.61 8.60 -34.02
C PRO A 356 4.03 9.89 -34.72
N THR A 357 3.96 10.99 -33.98
CA THR A 357 4.63 12.23 -34.33
C THR A 357 6.12 12.13 -34.01
N PRO A 358 7.00 12.96 -34.60
CA PRO A 358 8.43 12.95 -34.30
C PRO A 358 8.77 13.24 -32.82
N GLU A 359 7.81 13.79 -32.07
CA GLU A 359 7.93 14.15 -30.66
C GLU A 359 7.47 13.01 -29.73
N ASP A 360 6.78 12.00 -30.26
CA ASP A 360 6.26 10.87 -29.48
C ASP A 360 7.36 9.85 -29.15
N PHE A 361 7.48 9.48 -27.88
CA PHE A 361 8.36 8.38 -27.46
C PHE A 361 7.77 7.03 -27.90
N ASN A 362 8.31 6.46 -28.98
CA ASN A 362 7.80 5.24 -29.59
C ASN A 362 8.54 4.00 -29.08
N LEU A 363 8.03 3.38 -28.02
CA LEU A 363 8.56 2.12 -27.48
C LEU A 363 8.57 0.96 -28.50
N LYS A 364 7.74 1.00 -29.57
CA LYS A 364 7.80 -0.01 -30.65
C LYS A 364 9.14 0.03 -31.37
N GLU A 365 9.73 1.21 -31.57
CA GLU A 365 11.05 1.33 -32.19
C GLU A 365 12.16 0.91 -31.23
N VAL A 366 12.04 1.26 -29.94
CA VAL A 366 12.98 0.78 -28.92
C VAL A 366 12.99 -0.75 -28.88
N ILE A 367 11.82 -1.40 -28.85
CA ILE A 367 11.71 -2.87 -28.82
C ILE A 367 12.17 -3.53 -30.12
N LYS A 368 11.87 -2.94 -31.28
CA LYS A 368 12.38 -3.45 -32.57
C LYS A 368 13.91 -3.41 -32.65
N ASN A 369 14.54 -2.52 -31.89
CA ASN A 369 15.98 -2.35 -31.84
C ASN A 369 16.62 -3.04 -30.61
N ILE A 370 15.85 -3.77 -29.80
CA ILE A 370 16.41 -4.61 -28.74
C ILE A 370 17.25 -5.71 -29.39
N ASP A 371 18.51 -5.80 -28.98
CA ASP A 371 19.42 -6.85 -29.45
C ASP A 371 19.03 -8.20 -28.81
N LEU A 372 18.14 -8.92 -29.51
CA LEU A 372 17.70 -10.25 -29.11
C LEU A 372 18.87 -11.24 -29.00
N ALA A 373 19.94 -11.07 -29.78
CA ALA A 373 21.09 -11.95 -29.69
C ALA A 373 21.85 -11.72 -28.38
N GLU A 374 21.96 -10.46 -27.94
CA GLU A 374 22.56 -10.12 -26.65
C GLU A 374 21.72 -10.63 -25.47
N ILE A 375 20.39 -10.50 -25.54
CA ILE A 375 19.49 -11.06 -24.51
C ILE A 375 19.60 -12.58 -24.42
N LEU A 376 19.60 -13.29 -25.56
CA LEU A 376 19.75 -14.75 -25.57
C LEU A 376 21.11 -15.17 -25.01
N ALA A 377 22.18 -14.46 -25.36
CA ALA A 377 23.51 -14.70 -24.79
C ALA A 377 23.54 -14.47 -23.27
N LEU A 378 22.79 -13.49 -22.76
CA LEU A 378 22.65 -13.25 -21.33
C LEU A 378 21.90 -14.40 -20.64
N VAL A 379 20.81 -14.89 -21.23
CA VAL A 379 20.06 -16.06 -20.71
C VAL A 379 20.95 -17.31 -20.63
N ASP A 380 21.79 -17.55 -21.63
CA ASP A 380 22.73 -18.67 -21.60
C ASP A 380 23.77 -18.54 -20.50
N LYS A 381 24.29 -17.32 -20.26
CA LYS A 381 25.19 -17.04 -19.11
C LYS A 381 24.49 -17.28 -17.77
N ILE A 382 23.24 -16.84 -17.63
CA ILE A 382 22.42 -17.07 -16.43
C ILE A 382 22.28 -18.56 -16.14
N LYS A 383 21.99 -19.38 -17.17
CA LYS A 383 21.88 -20.84 -17.02
C LYS A 383 23.20 -21.50 -16.64
N ILE A 384 24.33 -21.04 -17.19
CA ILE A 384 25.66 -21.53 -16.82
C ILE A 384 25.93 -21.26 -15.33
N VAL A 385 25.64 -20.03 -14.87
CA VAL A 385 25.79 -19.64 -13.45
C VAL A 385 24.92 -20.51 -12.56
N GLN A 386 23.65 -20.69 -12.91
CA GLN A 386 22.72 -21.55 -12.18
C GLN A 386 23.23 -22.99 -12.06
N ASN A 387 23.69 -23.58 -13.17
CA ASN A 387 24.23 -24.95 -13.19
C ASN A 387 25.50 -25.10 -12.33
N ASN A 388 26.31 -24.04 -12.24
CA ASN A 388 27.50 -23.98 -11.41
C ASN A 388 27.21 -23.57 -9.96
N LYS A 389 25.93 -23.41 -9.59
CA LYS A 389 25.50 -22.93 -8.26
C LYS A 389 26.11 -21.57 -7.89
N GLY A 390 26.38 -20.73 -8.88
CA GLY A 390 26.78 -19.36 -8.68
C GLY A 390 25.59 -18.44 -8.46
N ARG A 391 25.87 -17.20 -8.04
CA ARG A 391 24.87 -16.17 -7.75
C ARG A 391 24.86 -15.11 -8.84
N ILE A 392 23.71 -14.50 -9.07
CA ILE A 392 23.54 -13.39 -10.00
C ILE A 392 23.33 -12.10 -9.23
N PHE A 393 24.23 -11.14 -9.39
CA PHE A 393 24.12 -9.82 -8.81
C PHE A 393 23.65 -8.84 -9.88
N LEU A 394 22.45 -8.30 -9.70
CA LEU A 394 21.90 -7.28 -10.59
C LEU A 394 22.21 -5.89 -10.04
N ILE A 395 22.85 -5.05 -10.85
CA ILE A 395 23.20 -3.67 -10.50
C ILE A 395 22.26 -2.73 -11.24
N GLY A 396 21.68 -1.77 -10.50
CA GLY A 396 20.90 -0.69 -11.09
C GLY A 396 21.12 0.61 -10.33
N ASN A 397 21.10 1.75 -11.03
CA ASN A 397 21.17 3.09 -10.44
C ASN A 397 19.81 3.80 -10.52
N GLY A 398 19.41 4.52 -9.45
CA GLY A 398 18.13 5.26 -9.43
C GLY A 398 16.95 4.34 -9.79
N GLY A 399 16.10 4.73 -10.75
CA GLY A 399 14.98 3.90 -11.22
C GLY A 399 15.37 2.57 -11.88
N SER A 400 16.64 2.39 -12.26
CA SER A 400 17.15 1.08 -12.72
C SER A 400 17.38 0.10 -11.57
N TYR A 401 17.48 0.58 -10.32
CA TYR A 401 17.62 -0.25 -9.12
C TYR A 401 16.35 -1.06 -8.83
N ASP A 402 15.18 -0.45 -9.00
CA ASP A 402 13.89 -1.15 -8.86
C ASP A 402 13.76 -2.27 -9.88
N ASN A 403 14.16 -2.01 -11.13
CA ASN A 403 14.19 -3.03 -12.19
C ASN A 403 15.17 -4.16 -11.87
N ALA A 404 16.35 -3.85 -11.32
CA ALA A 404 17.31 -4.83 -10.85
C ALA A 404 16.73 -5.72 -9.73
N ARG A 405 15.99 -5.14 -8.78
CA ARG A 405 15.33 -5.89 -7.70
C ARG A 405 14.20 -6.78 -8.20
N LEU A 406 13.34 -6.25 -9.07
CA LEU A 406 12.28 -7.02 -9.70
C LEU A 406 12.86 -8.18 -10.51
N THR A 407 13.87 -7.92 -11.33
CA THR A 407 14.54 -8.97 -12.12
C THR A 407 15.21 -10.01 -11.22
N SER A 408 15.83 -9.58 -10.12
CA SER A 408 16.43 -10.48 -9.11
C SER A 408 15.39 -11.38 -8.46
N LEU A 409 14.22 -10.83 -8.12
CA LEU A 409 13.09 -11.60 -7.61
C LEU A 409 12.60 -12.62 -8.63
N LEU A 410 12.38 -12.20 -9.88
CA LEU A 410 11.93 -13.08 -10.97
C LEU A 410 12.94 -14.21 -11.26
N LEU A 411 14.24 -13.94 -11.20
CA LEU A 411 15.29 -14.96 -11.32
C LEU A 411 15.22 -15.98 -10.18
N ARG A 412 15.10 -15.51 -8.92
CA ARG A 412 14.94 -16.40 -7.75
C ARG A 412 13.70 -17.29 -7.85
N MET A 413 12.59 -16.75 -8.34
CA MET A 413 11.36 -17.52 -8.59
C MET A 413 11.58 -18.65 -9.60
N ASN A 414 12.54 -18.50 -10.52
CA ASN A 414 12.94 -19.52 -11.49
C ASN A 414 14.11 -20.41 -11.00
N GLY A 415 14.40 -20.40 -9.69
CA GLY A 415 15.44 -21.22 -9.08
C GLY A 415 16.86 -20.78 -9.39
N VAL A 416 17.05 -19.53 -9.81
CA VAL A 416 18.37 -18.91 -9.99
C VAL A 416 18.71 -18.13 -8.73
N ASP A 417 19.84 -18.44 -8.09
CA ASP A 417 20.29 -17.65 -6.95
C ASP A 417 20.69 -16.25 -7.45
N ALA A 418 19.96 -15.23 -7.00
CA ALA A 418 20.14 -13.86 -7.47
C ALA A 418 19.93 -12.87 -6.32
N ASP A 419 20.63 -11.74 -6.34
CA ASP A 419 20.53 -10.66 -5.35
C ASP A 419 20.80 -9.29 -6.01
N VAL A 420 20.50 -8.22 -5.28
CA VAL A 420 20.88 -6.86 -5.63
C VAL A 420 21.81 -6.34 -4.54
N PRO A 421 23.04 -5.91 -4.86
CA PRO A 421 23.99 -5.48 -3.85
C PRO A 421 23.45 -4.28 -3.06
N GLY A 422 23.42 -4.40 -1.73
CA GLY A 422 22.88 -3.36 -0.86
C GLY A 422 21.39 -3.46 -0.56
N SER A 423 20.73 -4.58 -0.89
CA SER A 423 19.34 -4.88 -0.53
C SER A 423 19.09 -4.71 0.99
N GLY A 424 18.50 -3.56 1.39
CA GLY A 424 18.16 -3.22 2.78
C GLY A 424 18.25 -1.72 3.10
N GLN A 425 18.01 -1.34 4.36
CA GLN A 425 18.02 0.03 4.91
C GLN A 425 19.31 0.82 4.58
N LYS A 426 20.42 0.11 4.35
CA LYS A 426 21.73 0.66 3.97
C LYS A 426 21.76 1.34 2.60
N TYR A 427 20.92 0.94 1.63
CA TYR A 427 20.86 1.62 0.32
C TYR A 427 20.34 3.06 0.45
N LEU A 428 19.27 3.24 1.23
CA LEU A 428 18.69 4.54 1.56
C LEU A 428 19.67 5.41 2.37
N GLU A 429 20.34 4.84 3.37
CA GLU A 429 21.33 5.56 4.18
C GLU A 429 22.59 5.96 3.40
N ALA A 430 23.00 5.16 2.40
CA ALA A 430 24.25 5.36 1.68
C ALA A 430 24.12 6.25 0.44
N GLY A 431 22.94 6.25 -0.21
CA GLY A 431 22.61 7.21 -1.28
C GLY A 431 22.76 8.67 -0.83
N LEU A 432 22.56 8.94 0.46
CA LEU A 432 22.61 10.27 1.06
C LEU A 432 24.03 10.77 1.43
N ARG A 433 25.09 9.94 1.38
CA ARG A 433 26.40 10.32 1.96
C ARG A 433 27.64 10.18 1.08
N LYS A 434 27.73 9.23 0.13
CA LYS A 434 29.02 8.92 -0.55
C LYS A 434 28.95 8.63 -2.06
N GLY A 435 27.77 8.68 -2.67
CA GLY A 435 27.57 8.41 -4.10
C GLY A 435 27.50 6.91 -4.42
N HIS A 436 26.65 6.55 -5.39
CA HIS A 436 26.23 5.17 -5.68
C HIS A 436 27.39 4.19 -5.97
N GLN A 437 28.45 4.62 -6.66
CA GLN A 437 29.56 3.73 -7.05
C GLN A 437 30.25 3.06 -5.84
N TYR A 438 30.39 3.79 -4.72
CA TYR A 438 31.10 3.30 -3.55
C TYR A 438 30.28 2.27 -2.76
N VAL A 439 28.95 2.39 -2.84
CA VAL A 439 27.98 1.51 -2.18
C VAL A 439 27.96 0.15 -2.83
N PHE A 440 27.90 0.11 -4.17
CA PHE A 440 27.90 -1.15 -4.92
C PHE A 440 29.21 -1.90 -4.73
N SER A 441 30.36 -1.24 -4.84
CA SER A 441 31.65 -1.88 -4.59
C SER A 441 31.77 -2.44 -3.17
N SER A 442 31.38 -1.66 -2.15
CA SER A 442 31.44 -2.13 -0.75
C SER A 442 30.46 -3.28 -0.50
N ALA A 443 29.25 -3.22 -1.05
CA ALA A 443 28.25 -4.29 -0.91
C ALA A 443 28.69 -5.58 -1.63
N LEU A 444 29.33 -5.47 -2.80
CA LEU A 444 29.87 -6.62 -3.51
C LEU A 444 31.10 -7.23 -2.80
N GLU A 445 31.95 -6.39 -2.19
CA GLU A 445 33.07 -6.83 -1.35
C GLU A 445 32.56 -7.61 -0.11
N ASP A 446 31.52 -7.12 0.57
CA ASP A 446 30.89 -7.79 1.70
C ASP A 446 30.29 -9.16 1.30
N GLN A 447 29.78 -9.27 0.07
CA GLN A 447 29.15 -10.49 -0.48
C GLN A 447 30.15 -11.56 -0.96
N LYS A 448 31.46 -11.26 -0.92
CA LYS A 448 32.56 -12.17 -1.30
C LYS A 448 32.30 -12.84 -2.65
N LEU A 449 32.21 -12.03 -3.69
CA LEU A 449 32.09 -12.52 -5.08
C LEU A 449 33.16 -13.58 -5.39
N ASN A 450 32.76 -14.61 -6.14
CA ASN A 450 33.65 -15.62 -6.66
C ASN A 450 33.46 -15.83 -8.18
N GLU A 451 34.30 -16.66 -8.78
CA GLU A 451 34.34 -16.91 -10.23
C GLU A 451 33.08 -17.58 -10.81
N ASN A 452 32.22 -18.15 -9.97
CA ASN A 452 30.93 -18.70 -10.40
C ASN A 452 29.82 -17.65 -10.41
N ASP A 453 30.04 -16.49 -9.78
CA ASP A 453 29.04 -15.44 -9.71
C ASP A 453 29.03 -14.60 -11.00
N LEU A 454 27.86 -14.07 -11.36
CA LEU A 454 27.67 -13.17 -12.50
C LEU A 454 27.15 -11.83 -12.01
N VAL A 455 27.79 -10.76 -12.45
CA VAL A 455 27.31 -9.40 -12.24
C VAL A 455 26.68 -8.91 -13.54
N ILE A 456 25.44 -8.43 -13.46
CA ILE A 456 24.66 -7.87 -14.57
C ILE A 456 24.48 -6.38 -14.31
#